data_AF-A0A3D5V8D3-F1
#
_entry.id   AF-A0A3D5V8D3-F1
#
_cell.length_a   1.000
_cell.length_b   1.000
_cell.length_c   1.000
_cell.angle_alpha   90.00
_cell.angle_beta   90.00
_cell.angle_gamma   90.00
#
_symmetry.space_group_name_H-M   'P 1'
#
loop_
_entity.id
_entity.type
_entity.pdbx_description
1 polymer ?
#
loop_
_entity_poly.entity_id
_entity_poly.type
_entity_poly.pdbx_seq_one_letter_code
_entity_poly.pdbx_strand_id
1 'polypeptide(L)'
;MKKIVFFICAFSVFSLQAQTEKKPLKAAALSVLVPGGGQYYNEKKLKAAVVFSGEAILLGLSFYQHYKSEDYYDKYENTLEEMYYNKYLDYYYKKQNTLWWTGAAVFLSALDAYVDAHLFDFEETKQKIHLKFDQQMIGVSVNF
;
A
#
# COMPACT_ATOMS: atom_id res chain seq x y z
N MET A 1 12.39 -31.76 -30.91
CA MET A 1 11.95 -31.82 -29.49
C MET A 1 11.72 -30.39 -28.99
N LYS A 2 10.71 -30.21 -28.16
CA LYS A 2 10.06 -28.92 -27.84
C LYS A 2 10.97 -27.95 -27.07
N LYS A 3 10.84 -26.66 -27.41
CA LYS A 3 11.45 -25.48 -26.77
C LYS A 3 10.93 -25.31 -25.33
N ILE A 4 11.70 -24.65 -24.46
CA ILE A 4 11.30 -23.50 -23.62
C ILE A 4 12.59 -22.90 -23.06
N VAL A 5 13.01 -21.77 -23.62
CA VAL A 5 13.96 -20.84 -22.99
C VAL A 5 13.11 -19.65 -22.56
N PHE A 6 12.99 -19.43 -21.25
CA PHE A 6 12.32 -18.25 -20.71
C PHE A 6 13.22 -17.03 -20.95
N PHE A 7 12.98 -16.34 -22.06
CA PHE A 7 13.44 -14.97 -22.25
C PHE A 7 12.57 -14.08 -21.36
N ILE A 8 13.10 -13.66 -20.20
CA ILE A 8 12.52 -12.55 -19.42
C ILE A 8 12.87 -11.27 -20.17
N CYS A 9 12.13 -11.01 -21.25
CA CYS A 9 12.10 -9.73 -21.95
C CYS A 9 10.75 -9.08 -21.62
N ALA A 10 10.71 -8.25 -20.58
CA ALA A 10 9.78 -7.11 -20.46
C ALA A 10 9.96 -6.42 -19.10
N PHE A 11 11.04 -5.62 -18.93
CA PHE A 11 11.01 -4.52 -17.97
C PHE A 11 11.89 -3.35 -18.43
N SER A 12 11.87 -3.07 -19.73
CA SER A 12 12.38 -1.83 -20.32
C SER A 12 11.20 -0.98 -20.78
N VAL A 13 10.44 -0.46 -19.82
CA VAL A 13 9.63 0.74 -20.02
C VAL A 13 10.19 1.79 -19.06
N PHE A 14 11.38 2.26 -19.40
CA PHE A 14 11.92 3.49 -18.85
C PHE A 14 11.57 4.60 -19.84
N SER A 15 11.14 5.73 -19.29
CA SER A 15 10.99 7.04 -19.95
C SER A 15 9.74 7.29 -20.78
N LEU A 16 8.65 7.65 -20.09
CA LEU A 16 7.90 8.86 -20.44
C LEU A 16 7.16 9.39 -19.19
N GLN A 17 7.90 9.94 -18.22
CA GLN A 17 7.27 10.76 -17.18
C GLN A 17 7.09 12.17 -17.73
N ALA A 18 6.00 12.36 -18.47
CA ALA A 18 5.38 13.68 -18.51
C ALA A 18 4.96 13.96 -17.06
N GLN A 19 5.64 14.89 -16.41
CA GLN A 19 5.38 15.19 -15.00
C GLN A 19 4.04 15.91 -14.89
N THR A 20 2.98 15.14 -14.68
CA THR A 20 1.63 15.65 -14.48
C THR A 20 1.42 15.89 -13.00
N GLU A 21 0.97 17.10 -12.68
CA GLU A 21 0.41 17.50 -11.39
C GLU A 21 -0.42 16.36 -10.77
N LYS A 22 -0.07 15.96 -9.55
CA LYS A 22 -0.75 14.85 -8.86
C LYS A 22 -2.01 15.37 -8.19
N LYS A 23 -3.13 14.67 -8.36
CA LYS A 23 -4.41 15.04 -7.74
C LYS A 23 -4.53 14.40 -6.35
N PRO A 24 -4.58 15.17 -5.24
CA PRO A 24 -4.59 14.61 -3.90
C PRO A 24 -5.76 13.68 -3.61
N LEU A 25 -6.97 14.07 -4.03
CA LEU A 25 -8.17 13.23 -3.87
C LEU A 25 -8.07 11.91 -4.64
N LYS A 26 -7.40 11.90 -5.80
CA LYS A 26 -7.18 10.67 -6.57
C LYS A 26 -6.20 9.75 -5.87
N ALA A 27 -5.13 10.29 -5.29
CA ALA A 27 -4.16 9.52 -4.51
C ALA A 27 -4.83 8.85 -3.30
N ALA A 28 -5.61 9.61 -2.53
CA ALA A 28 -6.36 9.10 -1.39
C ALA A 28 -7.36 8.01 -1.79
N ALA A 29 -8.17 8.25 -2.82
CA ALA A 29 -9.14 7.28 -3.31
C ALA A 29 -8.47 5.98 -3.76
N LEU A 30 -7.30 6.08 -4.41
CA LEU A 30 -6.56 4.91 -4.85
C LEU A 30 -5.99 4.09 -3.69
N SER A 31 -5.52 4.73 -2.61
CA SER A 31 -5.11 4.03 -1.37
C SER A 31 -6.27 3.31 -0.68
N VAL A 32 -7.49 3.84 -0.76
CA VAL A 32 -8.68 3.18 -0.20
C VAL A 32 -9.07 1.93 -1.01
N LEU A 33 -8.98 2.01 -2.33
CA LEU A 33 -9.44 0.95 -3.23
C LEU A 33 -8.39 -0.15 -3.45
N VAL A 34 -7.11 0.22 -3.47
CA VAL A 34 -6.00 -0.67 -3.80
C VAL A 34 -4.91 -0.50 -2.75
N PRO A 35 -4.49 -1.59 -2.08
CA PRO A 35 -3.42 -1.52 -1.11
C PRO A 35 -2.16 -0.86 -1.69
N GLY A 36 -1.58 0.10 -0.96
CA GLY A 36 -0.43 0.90 -1.41
C GLY A 36 -0.65 1.74 -2.68
N GLY A 37 -1.89 1.86 -3.16
CA GLY A 37 -2.21 2.44 -4.46
C GLY A 37 -1.89 3.93 -4.56
N GLY A 38 -2.23 4.73 -3.54
CA GLY A 38 -1.90 6.15 -3.52
C GLY A 38 -0.40 6.42 -3.48
N GLN A 39 0.37 5.62 -2.74
CA GLN A 39 1.84 5.72 -2.72
C GLN A 39 2.44 5.38 -4.08
N TYR A 40 1.87 4.40 -4.79
CA TYR A 40 2.28 4.07 -6.15
C TYR A 40 1.98 5.22 -7.13
N TYR A 41 0.81 5.85 -7.02
CA TYR A 41 0.43 7.01 -7.82
C TYR A 41 1.34 8.22 -7.60
N ASN A 42 1.78 8.42 -6.36
CA ASN A 42 2.76 9.45 -5.98
C ASN A 42 4.21 9.05 -6.28
N GLU A 43 4.44 7.95 -7.01
CA GLU A 43 5.76 7.48 -7.46
C GLU A 43 6.72 7.08 -6.33
N LYS A 44 6.21 6.96 -5.10
CA LYS A 44 6.97 6.51 -3.92
C LYS A 44 6.99 4.99 -3.84
N LYS A 45 7.69 4.34 -4.78
CA LYS A 45 7.70 2.87 -4.98
C LYS A 45 8.04 2.07 -3.71
N LEU A 46 9.06 2.49 -2.95
CA LEU A 46 9.44 1.80 -1.71
C LEU A 46 8.33 1.89 -0.66
N LYS A 47 7.73 3.08 -0.50
CA LYS A 47 6.61 3.30 0.41
C LYS A 47 5.41 2.47 -0.01
N ALA A 48 5.10 2.43 -1.30
CA ALA A 48 4.03 1.61 -1.86
C ALA A 48 4.22 0.12 -1.55
N ALA A 49 5.43 -0.41 -1.71
CA ALA A 49 5.74 -1.81 -1.39
C ALA A 49 5.53 -2.12 0.11
N VAL A 50 5.97 -1.23 1.00
CA VAL A 50 5.80 -1.40 2.45
C VAL A 50 4.32 -1.34 2.85
N VAL A 51 3.59 -0.34 2.37
CA VAL A 51 2.16 -0.15 2.66
C VAL A 51 1.35 -1.33 2.12
N PHE A 52 1.57 -1.71 0.85
CA PHE A 52 0.93 -2.87 0.23
C PHE A 52 1.18 -4.14 1.05
N SER A 53 2.42 -4.39 1.47
CA SER A 53 2.75 -5.59 2.24
C SER A 53 2.03 -5.62 3.59
N GLY A 54 2.00 -4.49 4.31
CA GLY A 54 1.30 -4.37 5.59
C GLY A 54 -0.21 -4.59 5.46
N GLU A 55 -0.85 -3.92 4.50
CA GLU A 55 -2.28 -4.05 4.23
C GLU A 55 -2.65 -5.45 3.73
N ALA A 56 -1.82 -6.06 2.88
CA ALA A 56 -2.02 -7.44 2.40
C ALA A 56 -1.93 -8.47 3.54
N ILE A 57 -1.00 -8.28 4.49
CA ILE A 57 -0.91 -9.14 5.69
C ILE A 57 -2.18 -9.02 6.54
N LEU A 58 -2.65 -7.79 6.80
CA LEU A 58 -3.86 -7.57 7.59
C LEU A 58 -5.10 -8.18 6.93
N LEU A 59 -5.28 -7.97 5.63
CA LEU A 59 -6.36 -8.60 4.87
C LEU A 59 -6.26 -10.13 4.89
N GLY A 60 -5.05 -10.68 4.69
CA GLY A 60 -4.80 -12.12 4.76
C GLY A 60 -5.15 -12.71 6.13
N LEU A 61 -4.80 -12.02 7.21
CA LEU A 61 -5.17 -12.40 8.58
C LEU A 61 -6.69 -12.35 8.79
N SER A 62 -7.38 -11.33 8.29
CA SER A 62 -8.84 -11.25 8.35
C SER A 62 -9.51 -12.42 7.63
N PHE A 63 -9.04 -12.79 6.44
CA PHE A 63 -9.56 -13.96 5.71
C PHE A 63 -9.29 -15.27 6.44
N TYR A 64 -8.07 -15.45 6.95
CA TYR A 64 -7.71 -16.64 7.72
C TYR A 64 -8.60 -16.80 8.96
N GLN A 65 -8.79 -15.71 9.71
CA GLN A 65 -9.61 -15.72 10.92
C GLN A 65 -11.09 -15.95 10.59
N HIS A 66 -11.60 -15.37 9.49
CA HIS A 66 -12.95 -15.65 9.03
C HIS A 66 -13.13 -17.14 8.70
N TYR A 67 -12.26 -17.71 7.88
CA TYR A 67 -12.35 -19.13 7.50
C TYR A 67 -12.30 -20.05 8.72
N LYS A 68 -11.42 -19.75 9.68
CA LYS A 68 -11.35 -20.51 10.94
C LYS A 68 -12.61 -20.35 11.80
N SER A 69 -13.18 -19.16 11.84
CA SER A 69 -14.44 -18.90 12.56
C SER A 69 -15.55 -19.79 11.98
N GLU A 70 -15.74 -19.79 10.66
CA GLU A 70 -16.75 -20.64 9.99
C GLU A 70 -16.49 -22.14 10.24
N ASP A 71 -15.25 -22.63 10.07
CA ASP A 71 -14.89 -24.04 10.30
C ASP A 71 -15.22 -24.51 11.73
N TYR A 72 -15.08 -23.63 12.73
CA TYR A 72 -15.46 -23.96 14.11
C TYR A 72 -16.95 -23.85 14.37
N TYR A 73 -17.65 -22.97 13.66
CA TYR A 73 -19.10 -22.88 13.71
C TYR A 73 -19.75 -24.13 13.12
N ASP A 74 -19.29 -24.59 11.96
CA ASP A 74 -19.77 -25.82 11.32
C ASP A 74 -19.56 -27.04 12.24
N LYS A 75 -18.41 -27.13 12.90
CA LYS A 75 -18.15 -28.20 13.88
C LYS A 75 -19.10 -28.14 15.07
N TYR A 76 -19.39 -26.93 15.55
CA TYR A 76 -20.37 -26.74 16.62
C TYR A 76 -21.76 -27.18 16.19
N GLU A 77 -22.25 -26.82 15.00
CA GLU A 77 -23.56 -27.27 14.52
C GLU A 77 -23.69 -28.79 14.44
N ASN A 78 -22.61 -29.48 14.06
CA ASN A 78 -22.61 -30.94 13.90
C ASN A 78 -22.47 -31.72 15.21
N THR A 79 -21.80 -31.15 16.22
CA THR A 79 -21.46 -31.86 17.48
C THR A 79 -22.21 -31.34 18.70
N LEU A 80 -22.67 -30.08 18.64
CA LEU A 80 -23.22 -29.30 19.73
C LEU A 80 -22.29 -29.15 20.95
N GLU A 81 -20.98 -29.39 20.77
CA GLU A 81 -20.00 -29.22 21.84
C GLU A 81 -19.61 -27.74 22.04
N GLU A 82 -19.79 -27.23 23.26
CA GLU A 82 -19.46 -25.84 23.61
C GLU A 82 -17.99 -25.46 23.34
N MET A 83 -17.08 -26.44 23.35
CA MET A 83 -15.67 -26.22 23.02
C MET A 83 -15.50 -25.60 21.61
N TYR A 84 -16.25 -26.07 20.62
CA TYR A 84 -16.18 -25.53 19.25
C TYR A 84 -16.79 -24.14 19.17
N TYR A 85 -17.89 -23.89 19.89
CA TYR A 85 -18.51 -22.57 19.95
C TYR A 85 -17.57 -21.52 20.54
N ASN A 86 -16.87 -21.85 21.62
CA ASN A 86 -15.86 -20.95 22.22
C ASN A 86 -14.72 -20.63 21.25
N LYS A 87 -14.27 -21.60 20.45
CA LYS A 87 -13.26 -21.36 19.41
C LYS A 87 -13.80 -20.51 18.27
N TYR A 88 -15.05 -20.72 17.84
CA TYR A 88 -15.72 -19.85 16.88
C TYR A 88 -15.69 -18.39 17.34
N LEU A 89 -16.07 -18.12 18.60
CA LEU A 89 -16.07 -16.78 19.19
C LEU A 89 -14.67 -16.16 19.23
N ASP A 90 -13.64 -16.93 19.63
CA ASP A 90 -12.25 -16.44 19.63
C ASP A 90 -11.80 -15.96 18.24
N TYR A 91 -12.04 -16.77 17.20
CA TYR A 91 -11.71 -16.38 15.81
C TYR A 91 -12.59 -15.25 15.29
N TYR A 92 -13.87 -15.19 15.70
CA TYR A 92 -14.78 -14.11 15.36
C TYR A 92 -14.29 -12.75 15.91
N TYR A 93 -13.90 -12.70 17.19
CA TYR A 93 -13.37 -11.48 17.80
C TYR A 93 -12.00 -11.08 17.24
N LYS A 94 -11.13 -12.05 16.94
CA LYS A 94 -9.87 -11.80 16.24
C LYS A 94 -10.13 -11.15 14.88
N LYS A 95 -11.05 -11.70 14.07
CA LYS A 95 -11.48 -11.13 12.78
C LYS A 95 -11.90 -9.68 12.93
N GLN A 96 -12.77 -9.39 13.89
CA GLN A 96 -13.27 -8.02 14.11
C GLN A 96 -12.13 -7.05 14.48
N ASN A 97 -11.22 -7.47 15.37
CA ASN A 97 -10.07 -6.67 15.74
C ASN A 97 -9.13 -6.43 14.53
N THR A 98 -8.83 -7.48 13.75
CA THR A 98 -7.98 -7.32 12.55
C THR A 98 -8.64 -6.45 11.49
N LEU A 99 -9.97 -6.50 11.32
CA LEU A 99 -10.69 -5.58 10.42
C LEU A 99 -10.61 -4.12 10.89
N TRP A 100 -10.69 -3.87 12.20
CA TRP A 100 -10.47 -2.53 12.75
C TRP A 100 -9.07 -2.00 12.45
N TRP A 101 -8.04 -2.83 12.67
CA TRP A 101 -6.66 -2.48 12.32
C TRP A 101 -6.45 -2.28 10.82
N THR A 102 -7.13 -3.07 9.98
CA THR A 102 -7.12 -2.92 8.52
C THR A 102 -7.71 -1.57 8.11
N GLY A 103 -8.89 -1.23 8.64
CA GLY A 103 -9.53 0.06 8.35
C GLY A 103 -8.67 1.25 8.79
N ALA A 104 -8.04 1.17 9.96
CA ALA A 104 -7.11 2.19 10.43
C ALA A 104 -5.87 2.33 9.53
N ALA A 105 -5.29 1.20 9.10
CA ALA A 105 -4.14 1.20 8.19
C ALA A 105 -4.48 1.84 6.83
N VAL A 106 -5.61 1.45 6.23
CA VAL A 106 -6.09 2.01 4.95
C VAL A 106 -6.38 3.51 5.09
N PHE A 107 -7.00 3.93 6.18
CA PHE A 107 -7.26 5.35 6.45
C PHE A 107 -5.96 6.17 6.55
N LEU A 108 -4.99 5.69 7.32
CA LEU A 108 -3.68 6.34 7.46
C LEU A 108 -2.92 6.37 6.12
N SER A 109 -2.96 5.27 5.36
CA SER A 109 -2.40 5.17 4.02
C SER A 109 -3.02 6.19 3.06
N ALA A 110 -4.33 6.40 3.11
CA ALA A 110 -5.03 7.38 2.28
C ALA A 110 -4.66 8.83 2.66
N LEU A 111 -4.56 9.13 3.95
CA LEU A 111 -4.11 10.44 4.42
C LEU A 111 -2.66 10.73 4.02
N ASP A 112 -1.77 9.77 4.20
CA ASP A 112 -0.36 9.89 3.80
C ASP A 112 -0.24 10.11 2.28
N ALA A 113 -0.98 9.35 1.47
CA ALA A 113 -1.02 9.55 0.02
C ALA A 113 -1.62 10.91 -0.38
N TYR A 114 -2.63 11.39 0.33
CA TYR A 114 -3.21 12.71 0.09
C TYR A 114 -2.19 13.83 0.32
N VAL A 115 -1.49 13.80 1.45
CA VAL A 115 -0.47 14.79 1.80
C VAL A 115 0.71 14.72 0.83
N ASP A 116 1.19 13.51 0.53
CA ASP A 116 2.28 13.30 -0.42
C ASP A 116 1.95 13.85 -1.81
N ALA A 117 0.71 13.68 -2.29
CA ALA A 117 0.27 14.23 -3.56
C ALA A 117 0.22 15.76 -3.54
N HIS A 118 -0.17 16.37 -2.40
CA HIS A 118 -0.20 17.82 -2.24
C HIS A 118 1.21 18.44 -2.21
N LEU A 119 2.21 17.68 -1.76
CA LEU A 119 3.60 18.12 -1.68
C LEU A 119 4.43 17.76 -2.91
N PHE A 120 3.86 17.02 -3.88
CA PHE A 120 4.58 16.50 -5.03
C PHE A 120 5.22 17.63 -5.87
N ASP A 121 4.45 18.66 -6.18
CA ASP A 121 4.93 19.79 -7.00
C ASP A 121 6.00 20.62 -6.27
N PHE A 122 5.91 20.71 -4.94
CA PHE A 122 6.90 21.39 -4.11
C PHE A 122 8.25 20.65 -4.12
N GLU A 123 8.22 19.32 -3.95
CA GLU A 123 9.44 18.50 -4.00
C GLU A 123 10.11 18.56 -5.37
N GLU A 124 9.33 18.51 -6.45
CA GLU A 124 9.85 18.65 -7.81
C GLU A 124 10.51 20.03 -8.03
N THR A 125 9.85 21.10 -7.61
CA THR A 125 10.39 22.47 -7.75
C THR A 125 11.68 22.63 -6.95
N LYS A 126 11.72 22.11 -5.73
CA LYS A 126 12.92 22.14 -4.89
C LYS A 126 14.08 21.38 -5.52
N GLN A 127 13.84 20.23 -6.16
CA GLN A 127 14.92 19.47 -6.83
C GLN A 127 15.57 20.23 -8.00
N LYS A 128 14.81 21.11 -8.68
CA LYS A 128 15.34 21.96 -9.76
C LYS A 128 16.27 23.07 -9.26
N ILE A 129 16.19 23.44 -7.97
CA ILE A 129 16.94 24.54 -7.35
C ILE A 129 18.00 23.96 -6.40
N HIS A 130 19.28 24.07 -6.74
CA HIS A 130 20.37 23.67 -5.85
C HIS A 130 21.41 24.77 -5.68
N LEU A 131 21.89 24.89 -4.44
CA LEU A 131 22.98 25.81 -4.08
C LEU A 131 24.30 25.20 -4.53
N LYS A 132 25.02 25.91 -5.38
CA LYS A 132 26.40 25.60 -5.74
C LYS A 132 27.32 26.36 -4.79
N PHE A 133 28.10 25.62 -4.01
CA PHE A 133 29.15 26.15 -3.19
C PHE A 133 30.46 25.97 -3.95
N ASP A 134 30.92 27.03 -4.61
CA ASP A 134 32.27 27.12 -5.16
C ASP A 134 33.12 27.96 -4.21
N GLN A 135 34.44 27.76 -4.20
CA GLN A 135 35.36 27.97 -3.07
C GLN A 135 35.31 29.35 -2.37
N GLN A 136 34.65 30.38 -2.92
CA GLN A 136 34.36 31.66 -2.26
C GLN A 136 33.00 32.30 -2.61
N MET A 137 32.07 31.61 -3.28
CA MET A 137 30.78 32.17 -3.74
C MET A 137 29.62 31.19 -3.51
N ILE A 138 28.50 31.68 -2.95
CA ILE A 138 27.22 30.95 -2.89
C ILE A 138 26.42 31.33 -4.12
N GLY A 139 26.28 30.40 -5.07
CA GLY A 139 25.45 30.57 -6.28
C GLY A 139 24.18 29.74 -6.23
N VAL A 140 23.05 30.29 -6.68
CA VAL A 140 21.83 29.51 -6.93
C VAL A 140 21.84 29.05 -8.39
N SER A 141 21.77 27.74 -8.61
CA SER A 141 21.65 27.15 -9.96
C SER A 141 20.23 26.63 -10.13
N VAL A 142 19.60 27.00 -11.25
CA VAL A 142 18.28 26.52 -11.65
C VAL A 142 18.46 25.67 -12.91
N ASN A 143 18.08 24.40 -12.86
CA ASN A 143 18.04 23.53 -14.04
C ASN A 143 16.63 23.57 -14.63
N PHE A 144 16.54 23.89 -15.93
CA PHE A 144 15.30 23.89 -16.71
C PHE A 144 15.13 22.56 -17.43
#